data_AF-A0A524L4N2-F1
#
_entry.id   AF-A0A524L4N2-F1
#
_cell.length_a   1.000
_cell.length_b   1.000
_cell.length_c   1.000
_cell.angle_alpha   90.00
_cell.angle_beta   90.00
_cell.angle_gamma   90.00
#
_symmetry.space_group_name_H-M   'P 1'
#
loop_
_entity.id
_entity.type
_entity.pdbx_description
1 polymer ?
#
loop_
_entity_poly.entity_id
_entity_poly.type
_entity_poly.pdbx_seq_one_letter_code
_entity_poly.pdbx_strand_id
1 'polypeptide(L)'
;MEEKKFSRFPKKVKNGIFFLFSAWIFFIISQAVLSGTVSLLHTTLGMLCCVMVYSIRNGGRIACIIYNIALIAAGLYNLYVLTGSGMLYSAPSAVNLINIILFSIATYYLLSGETASFYKSGKESLPKGAD
;
A
#
# COMPACT_ATOMS: atom_id res chain seq x y z
N MET A 1 -30.08 8.90 6.60
CA MET A 1 -28.79 8.99 7.30
C MET A 1 -27.97 7.79 6.85
N GLU A 2 -27.12 7.97 5.83
CA GLU A 2 -26.23 6.91 5.34
C GLU A 2 -25.29 6.52 6.49
N GLU A 3 -25.53 5.38 7.13
CA GLU A 3 -24.59 4.81 8.09
C GLU A 3 -23.24 4.70 7.39
N LYS A 4 -22.24 5.42 7.93
CA LYS A 4 -20.87 5.47 7.39
C LYS A 4 -20.39 4.04 7.12
N LYS A 5 -20.36 3.63 5.85
CA LYS A 5 -19.91 2.31 5.35
C LYS A 5 -18.56 1.91 5.95
N PHE A 6 -17.72 2.91 6.25
CA PHE A 6 -16.43 2.77 6.90
C PHE A 6 -16.50 2.31 8.37
N SER A 7 -17.55 2.67 9.12
CA SER A 7 -17.73 2.29 10.54
C SER A 7 -17.85 0.78 10.72
N ARG A 8 -18.46 0.07 9.76
CA ARG A 8 -18.63 -1.40 9.80
C ARG A 8 -17.36 -2.21 9.53
N PHE A 9 -16.26 -1.57 9.10
CA PHE A 9 -15.04 -2.33 8.82
C PHE A 9 -14.36 -2.83 10.09
N PRO A 10 -13.80 -4.06 10.07
CA PRO A 10 -12.96 -4.56 11.14
C PRO A 10 -11.79 -3.62 11.40
N LYS A 11 -11.36 -3.49 12.65
CA LYS A 11 -10.27 -2.57 13.04
C LYS A 11 -9.00 -2.82 12.21
N LYS A 12 -8.67 -4.07 11.90
CA LYS A 12 -7.50 -4.40 11.07
C LYS A 12 -7.61 -3.95 9.62
N VAL A 13 -8.82 -4.00 9.04
CA VAL A 13 -9.06 -3.51 7.67
C VAL A 13 -8.93 -2.00 7.61
N LYS A 14 -9.49 -1.28 8.60
CA LYS A 14 -9.34 0.17 8.73
C LYS A 14 -7.88 0.57 8.85
N ASN A 15 -7.14 -0.10 9.73
CA ASN A 15 -5.71 0.14 9.90
C ASN A 15 -4.96 -0.15 8.60
N GLY A 16 -5.24 -1.26 7.92
CA GLY A 16 -4.61 -1.58 6.63
C GLY A 16 -4.83 -0.51 5.56
N ILE A 17 -6.06 -0.02 5.41
CA ILE A 17 -6.39 1.08 4.49
C ILE A 17 -5.61 2.35 4.89
N PHE A 18 -5.64 2.71 6.18
CA PHE A 18 -4.98 3.91 6.69
C PHE A 18 -3.46 3.87 6.48
N PHE A 19 -2.81 2.75 6.80
CA PHE A 19 -1.38 2.55 6.60
C PHE A 19 -1.01 2.54 5.12
N LEU A 20 -1.85 1.95 4.26
CA LEU A 20 -1.62 1.95 2.81
C LEU A 20 -1.65 3.38 2.25
N PHE A 21 -2.69 4.16 2.58
CA PHE A 21 -2.77 5.57 2.17
C PHE A 21 -1.58 6.39 2.69
N SER A 22 -1.23 6.22 3.97
CA SER A 22 -0.11 6.94 4.58
C SER A 22 1.23 6.58 3.92
N ALA A 23 1.45 5.30 3.61
CA ALA A 23 2.65 4.83 2.90
C ALA A 23 2.76 5.48 1.51
N TRP A 24 1.65 5.52 0.77
CA TRP A 24 1.61 6.12 -0.56
C TRP A 24 1.86 7.63 -0.55
N ILE A 25 1.22 8.36 0.36
CA ILE A 25 1.44 9.80 0.53
C ILE A 25 2.91 10.06 0.86
N PHE A 26 3.46 9.34 1.83
CA PHE A 26 4.86 9.50 2.22
C PHE A 26 5.82 9.18 1.06
N PHE A 27 5.55 8.12 0.30
CA PHE A 27 6.35 7.72 -0.86
C PHE A 27 6.35 8.81 -1.95
N ILE A 28 5.18 9.33 -2.32
CA ILE A 28 5.05 10.35 -3.38
C ILE A 28 5.76 11.64 -2.97
N ILE A 29 5.55 12.10 -1.73
CA ILE A 29 6.20 13.31 -1.21
C ILE A 29 7.72 13.11 -1.18
N SER A 30 8.18 11.95 -0.69
CA SER A 30 9.61 11.63 -0.62
C SER A 30 10.27 11.63 -1.99
N GLN A 31 9.63 11.04 -2.99
CA GLN A 31 10.14 11.03 -4.38
C GLN A 31 10.15 12.44 -4.98
N ALA A 32 9.12 13.24 -4.74
CA ALA A 32 9.06 14.62 -5.20
C ALA A 32 10.22 15.46 -4.62
N VAL A 33 10.52 15.28 -3.33
CA VAL A 33 11.58 16.03 -2.63
C VAL A 33 12.98 15.55 -3.01
N LEU A 34 13.22 14.24 -3.05
CA LEU A 34 14.57 13.69 -3.28
C LEU A 34 14.98 13.63 -4.75
N SER A 35 14.04 13.31 -5.63
CA SER A 35 14.33 13.11 -7.05
C SER A 35 13.87 14.29 -7.91
N GLY A 36 13.15 15.26 -7.34
CA GLY A 36 12.58 16.39 -8.08
C GLY A 36 11.51 15.99 -9.09
N THR A 37 11.13 14.72 -9.12
CA THR A 37 10.20 14.15 -10.10
C THR A 37 9.16 13.28 -9.42
N VAL A 38 7.91 13.43 -9.82
CA VAL A 38 6.82 12.53 -9.42
C VAL A 38 6.54 11.59 -10.58
N SER A 39 6.81 10.30 -10.38
CA SER A 39 6.41 9.28 -11.36
C SER A 39 4.88 9.24 -11.43
N LEU A 40 4.34 9.69 -12.56
CA LEU A 40 2.91 9.61 -12.87
C LEU A 40 2.39 8.17 -12.73
N LEU A 41 3.21 7.19 -13.12
CA LEU A 41 2.88 5.77 -13.02
C LEU A 41 2.75 5.32 -11.57
N HIS A 42 3.67 5.69 -10.69
CA HIS A 42 3.57 5.32 -9.26
C HIS A 42 2.37 6.02 -8.61
N THR A 43 2.11 7.27 -8.98
CA THR A 43 0.98 8.03 -8.44
C THR A 43 -0.36 7.42 -8.86
N THR A 44 -0.52 7.08 -10.14
CA THR A 44 -1.76 6.47 -10.64
C THR A 44 -1.97 5.08 -10.06
N LEU A 45 -0.93 4.24 -10.01
CA LEU A 45 -1.02 2.90 -9.42
C LEU A 45 -1.29 2.96 -7.91
N GLY A 46 -0.72 3.93 -7.19
CA GLY A 46 -1.00 4.12 -5.77
C GLY A 46 -2.43 4.53 -5.48
N MET A 47 -2.96 5.46 -6.26
CA MET A 47 -4.36 5.86 -6.17
C MET A 47 -5.30 4.70 -6.54
N LEU A 48 -5.00 3.99 -7.62
CA LEU A 48 -5.73 2.78 -8.03
C LEU A 48 -5.73 1.74 -6.89
N CYS A 49 -4.59 1.54 -6.24
CA CYS A 49 -4.48 0.58 -5.14
C CYS A 49 -5.34 0.97 -3.94
N CYS A 50 -5.31 2.23 -3.56
CA CYS A 50 -6.11 2.76 -2.49
C CYS A 50 -7.62 2.60 -2.77
N VAL A 51 -8.06 2.91 -4.00
CA VAL A 51 -9.46 2.75 -4.44
C VAL A 51 -9.87 1.27 -4.48
N MET A 52 -9.02 0.40 -4.99
CA MET A 52 -9.30 -1.04 -5.09
C MET A 52 -9.41 -1.71 -3.73
N VAL A 53 -8.52 -1.37 -2.80
CA VAL A 53 -8.59 -1.82 -1.41
C VAL A 53 -9.85 -1.26 -0.74
N TYR A 54 -10.15 0.02 -0.91
CA TYR A 54 -11.39 0.62 -0.38
C TYR A 54 -12.66 -0.05 -0.94
N SER A 55 -12.63 -0.50 -2.19
CA SER A 55 -13.76 -1.16 -2.87
C SER A 55 -14.00 -2.61 -2.43
N ILE A 56 -13.20 -3.14 -1.49
CA ILE A 56 -13.32 -4.49 -0.91
C ILE A 56 -13.28 -5.60 -1.99
N ARG A 57 -12.66 -5.32 -3.15
CA ARG A 57 -12.47 -6.33 -4.20
C ARG A 57 -11.28 -7.21 -3.87
N ASN A 58 -11.51 -8.52 -3.71
CA ASN A 58 -10.45 -9.49 -3.38
C ASN A 58 -9.30 -9.48 -4.42
N GLY A 59 -9.62 -9.30 -5.71
CA GLY A 59 -8.60 -9.14 -6.76
C GLY A 59 -7.77 -7.86 -6.59
N GLY A 60 -8.40 -6.76 -6.20
CA GLY A 60 -7.74 -5.50 -5.88
C GLY A 60 -6.78 -5.62 -4.69
N ARG A 61 -7.17 -6.36 -3.64
CA ARG A 61 -6.30 -6.67 -2.51
C ARG A 61 -5.03 -7.41 -2.95
N ILE A 62 -5.19 -8.44 -3.77
CA ILE A 62 -4.06 -9.26 -4.26
C ILE A 62 -3.13 -8.40 -5.14
N ALA A 63 -3.68 -7.61 -6.06
CA ALA A 63 -2.90 -6.70 -6.89
C ALA A 63 -2.07 -5.72 -6.05
N CYS A 64 -2.66 -5.15 -4.99
CA CYS A 64 -1.93 -4.25 -4.10
C CYS A 64 -0.88 -4.92 -3.25
N ILE A 65 -1.12 -6.15 -2.80
CA ILE A 65 -0.09 -6.93 -2.10
C ILE A 65 1.11 -7.17 -3.04
N ILE A 66 0.86 -7.63 -4.26
CA ILE A 66 1.92 -7.89 -5.25
C ILE A 66 2.70 -6.60 -5.52
N TYR A 67 2.00 -5.49 -5.72
CA TYR A 67 2.63 -4.21 -6.01
C TYR A 67 3.45 -3.67 -4.83
N ASN A 68 2.93 -3.76 -3.60
CA ASN A 68 3.69 -3.38 -2.41
C ASN A 68 4.95 -4.24 -2.23
N ILE A 69 4.87 -5.56 -2.50
CA ILE A 69 6.04 -6.45 -2.46
C ILE A 69 7.09 -6.01 -3.48
N ALA A 70 6.67 -5.64 -4.71
CA ALA A 70 7.58 -5.14 -5.72
C ALA A 70 8.28 -3.84 -5.28
N LEU A 71 7.56 -2.91 -4.66
CA LEU A 71 8.15 -1.69 -4.09
C LEU A 71 9.12 -1.98 -2.94
N ILE A 72 8.79 -2.91 -2.05
CA ILE A 72 9.68 -3.34 -0.96
C ILE A 72 10.97 -3.93 -1.54
N ALA A 73 10.87 -4.81 -2.53
CA ALA A 73 12.02 -5.43 -3.18
C ALA A 73 12.90 -4.38 -3.88
N ALA A 74 12.30 -3.45 -4.61
CA ALA A 74 13.02 -2.33 -5.24
C ALA A 74 13.70 -1.43 -4.19
N GLY A 75 13.02 -1.17 -3.07
CA GLY A 75 13.57 -0.42 -1.94
C GLY A 75 14.79 -1.12 -1.33
N LEU A 76 14.70 -2.43 -1.08
CA LEU A 76 15.81 -3.23 -0.56
C LEU A 76 17.00 -3.25 -1.51
N TYR A 77 16.76 -3.40 -2.82
CA TYR A 77 17.82 -3.32 -3.82
C TYR A 77 18.50 -1.95 -3.82
N ASN A 78 17.73 -0.85 -3.76
CA ASN A 78 18.29 0.49 -3.65
C ASN A 78 19.11 0.67 -2.36
N LEU A 79 18.67 0.13 -1.22
CA LEU A 79 19.47 0.14 0.01
C LEU A 79 20.79 -0.62 -0.15
N TYR A 80 20.77 -1.78 -0.82
CA TYR A 80 21.98 -2.54 -1.11
C TYR A 80 22.97 -1.72 -1.96
N VAL A 81 22.49 -1.08 -3.03
CA VAL A 81 23.30 -0.21 -3.88
C VAL A 81 23.88 0.97 -3.10
N LEU A 82 23.05 1.64 -2.28
CA LEU A 82 23.47 2.77 -1.44
C LEU A 82 24.49 2.36 -0.36
N THR A 83 24.39 1.13 0.14
CA THR A 83 25.38 0.57 1.07
C THR A 83 26.71 0.36 0.37
N GLY A 84 26.68 -0.22 -0.84
CA GLY A 84 27.87 -0.44 -1.66
C GLY A 84 28.59 0.85 -2.08
N SER A 85 27.86 1.97 -2.19
CA SER A 85 28.43 3.30 -2.46
C SER A 85 28.83 4.07 -1.20
N GLY A 86 28.73 3.47 -0.01
CA GLY A 86 29.09 4.11 1.26
C GLY A 86 28.07 5.13 1.78
N MET A 87 26.89 5.23 1.16
CA MET A 87 25.85 6.21 1.49
C MET A 87 24.76 5.66 2.43
N LEU A 88 25.05 4.63 3.23
CA LEU A 88 24.06 3.99 4.12
C LEU A 88 23.39 4.99 5.08
N TYR A 89 24.14 5.97 5.60
CA TYR A 89 23.64 6.97 6.55
C TYR A 89 23.13 8.26 5.88
N SER A 90 22.93 8.23 4.56
CA SER A 90 22.40 9.37 3.82
C SER A 90 20.87 9.50 3.97
N ALA A 91 20.34 10.71 3.73
CA ALA A 91 18.90 10.97 3.76
C ALA A 91 18.10 10.05 2.79
N PRO A 92 18.55 9.79 1.54
CA PRO A 92 17.90 8.82 0.66
C PRO A 92 17.78 7.42 1.25
N SER A 93 18.82 6.91 1.92
CA SER A 93 18.80 5.60 2.56
C SER A 93 17.78 5.53 3.70
N ALA A 94 17.74 6.56 4.56
CA ALA A 94 16.79 6.64 5.66
C ALA A 94 15.33 6.69 5.15
N VAL A 95 15.06 7.52 4.15
CA VAL A 95 13.73 7.62 3.53
C VAL A 95 13.31 6.31 2.87
N ASN A 96 14.24 5.63 2.20
CA ASN A 96 13.96 4.35 1.56
C ASN A 96 13.65 3.26 2.61
N LEU A 97 14.37 3.25 3.73
CA LEU A 97 14.08 2.36 4.86
C LEU A 97 12.69 2.59 5.46
N ILE A 98 12.31 3.86 5.67
CA ILE A 98 10.96 4.21 6.17
C ILE A 98 9.88 3.74 5.21
N ASN A 99 10.08 3.93 3.89
CA ASN A 99 9.15 3.44 2.87
C ASN A 99 8.98 1.92 2.93
N ILE A 100 10.09 1.17 3.04
CA ILE A 100 10.05 -0.30 3.18
C ILE A 100 9.22 -0.70 4.40
N ILE A 101 9.43 -0.05 5.54
CA ILE A 101 8.69 -0.35 6.79
C ILE A 101 7.20 -0.06 6.60
N LEU A 102 6.84 1.11 6.07
CA LEU A 102 5.44 1.51 5.87
C LEU A 102 4.69 0.56 4.90
N PHE A 103 5.30 0.23 3.76
CA PHE A 103 4.71 -0.71 2.82
C PHE A 103 4.65 -2.13 3.39
N SER A 104 5.62 -2.53 4.22
CA SER A 104 5.60 -3.84 4.91
C SER A 104 4.44 -3.93 5.90
N ILE A 105 4.22 -2.88 6.71
CA ILE A 105 3.09 -2.82 7.65
C ILE A 105 1.76 -2.84 6.89
N ALA A 106 1.63 -2.04 5.83
CA ALA A 106 0.43 -2.04 4.99
C ALA A 106 0.16 -3.43 4.39
N THR A 107 1.20 -4.09 3.88
CA THR A 107 1.12 -5.44 3.30
C THR A 107 0.74 -6.49 4.34
N TYR A 108 1.29 -6.41 5.54
CA TYR A 108 0.93 -7.29 6.66
C TYR A 108 -0.56 -7.20 7.00
N TYR A 109 -1.09 -5.98 7.11
CA TYR A 109 -2.53 -5.80 7.35
C TYR A 109 -3.38 -6.33 6.19
N LEU A 110 -2.98 -6.11 4.94
CA LEU A 110 -3.68 -6.65 3.77
C LEU A 110 -3.62 -8.19 3.68
N LEU A 111 -2.56 -8.81 4.18
CA LEU A 111 -2.40 -10.27 4.23
C LEU A 111 -3.11 -10.93 5.40
N SER A 112 -3.45 -10.17 6.45
CA SER A 112 -4.09 -10.72 7.65
C SER A 112 -5.36 -11.52 7.31
N GLY A 113 -5.50 -12.70 7.91
CA GLY A 113 -6.62 -13.61 7.63
C GLY A 113 -8.00 -12.99 7.88
N GLU A 114 -8.09 -12.03 8.82
CA GLU A 114 -9.29 -11.26 9.12
C GLU A 114 -9.68 -10.35 7.94
N THR A 115 -8.70 -9.68 7.33
CA THR A 115 -8.89 -8.90 6.09
C THR A 115 -9.19 -9.84 4.92
N ALA A 116 -8.55 -11.01 4.87
CA ALA A 116 -8.80 -11.98 3.83
C ALA A 116 -10.24 -12.52 3.85
N SER A 117 -10.75 -12.84 5.04
CA SER A 117 -12.11 -13.30 5.27
C SER A 117 -13.13 -12.20 4.92
N PHE A 118 -12.88 -10.97 5.38
CA PHE A 118 -13.77 -9.84 5.10
C PHE A 118 -13.93 -9.54 3.59
N TYR A 119 -12.84 -9.61 2.82
CA TYR A 119 -12.88 -9.41 1.36
C TYR A 119 -13.52 -10.59 0.61
N LYS A 120 -13.51 -11.79 1.19
CA LYS A 120 -14.26 -12.94 0.65
C LYS A 120 -15.75 -12.79 0.93
N SER A 121 -16.15 -12.45 2.15
CA SER A 121 -17.56 -12.23 2.52
C SER A 121 -18.18 -11.00 1.85
N GLY A 122 -17.39 -9.96 1.59
CA GLY A 122 -17.83 -8.82 0.77
C GLY A 122 -18.28 -9.22 -0.63
N LYS A 123 -17.67 -10.27 -1.20
CA LYS A 123 -18.04 -10.84 -2.51
C LYS A 123 -19.39 -11.55 -2.49
N GLU A 124 -19.81 -12.13 -1.36
CA GLU A 124 -21.13 -12.78 -1.22
C GLU A 124 -22.29 -11.78 -1.10
N SER A 125 -22.01 -10.53 -0.72
CA SER A 125 -23.01 -9.47 -0.63
C SER A 125 -23.21 -8.66 -1.92
N LEU A 126 -22.43 -8.93 -2.97
CA LEU A 126 -22.64 -8.36 -4.30
C LEU A 126 -23.53 -9.30 -5.11
N PRO A 127 -24.65 -8.83 -5.69
CA PRO A 127 -25.50 -9.66 -6.53
C PRO A 127 -24.68 -10.26 -7.67
N LYS A 128 -24.82 -11.56 -7.89
CA LYS A 128 -24.17 -12.30 -8.99
C LYS A 128 -24.58 -11.64 -10.32
N GLY A 129 -23.65 -10.99 -11.02
CA GLY A 129 -23.90 -10.30 -12.29
C GLY A 129 -23.39 -8.86 -12.40
N ALA A 130 -22.36 -8.47 -11.63
CA ALA A 130 -21.73 -7.15 -11.69
C ALA A 130 -20.24 -7.23 -12.07
N ASP A 131 -19.96 -8.17 -12.97
CA ASP A 131 -18.69 -8.46 -13.63
C ASP A 131 -18.85 -8.34 -15.15
#